data_AF-S3ZHH6-F1
#
_entry.id   AF-S3ZHH6-F1
#
_cell.length_a   1.000
_cell.length_b   1.000
_cell.length_c   1.000
_cell.angle_alpha   90.00
_cell.angle_beta   90.00
_cell.angle_gamma   90.00
#
_symmetry.space_group_name_H-M   'P 1'
#
loop_
_entity.id
_entity.type
_entity.pdbx_description
1 polymer ?
#
loop_
_entity_poly.entity_id
_entity_poly.type
_entity_poly.pdbx_seq_one_letter_code
_entity_poly.pdbx_strand_id
1 'polypeptide(L)'
;MTGSAERAAALLDRHPRALAEAMEGFGVAEAAAPRGLPVLEVRAVSNPVGPRDRAAWRIGDALAALTEAFGKFTPVLESWNRHDWHDD
;
A
#
# COMPACT_ATOMS: atom_id res chain seq x y z
N MET A 1 -3.89 -12.54 4.38
CA MET A 1 -4.87 -11.58 4.93
C MET A 1 -5.36 -12.03 6.29
N THR A 2 -5.31 -11.12 7.26
CA THR A 2 -5.80 -11.27 8.64
C THR A 2 -7.31 -11.49 8.65
N GLY A 3 -7.75 -12.56 9.30
CA GLY A 3 -9.14 -13.02 9.26
C GLY A 3 -9.86 -13.07 10.60
N SER A 4 -9.24 -12.65 11.69
CA SER A 4 -9.81 -12.66 13.04
C SER A 4 -9.49 -11.37 13.79
N ALA A 5 -10.34 -11.03 14.76
CA ALA A 5 -10.15 -9.83 15.59
C ALA A 5 -8.91 -9.95 16.49
N GLU A 6 -8.70 -11.13 17.08
CA GLU A 6 -7.52 -11.41 17.92
C GLU A 6 -6.21 -11.21 17.13
N ARG A 7 -6.14 -11.73 15.90
CA ARG A 7 -4.94 -11.58 15.07
C ARG A 7 -4.71 -10.13 14.65
N ALA A 8 -5.78 -9.39 14.33
CA ALA A 8 -5.70 -7.97 14.00
C ALA A 8 -5.20 -7.14 15.19
N ALA A 9 -5.72 -7.39 16.40
CA ALA A 9 -5.26 -6.73 17.62
C ALA A 9 -3.78 -7.04 17.91
N ALA A 10 -3.37 -8.29 17.80
CA ALA A 10 -1.97 -8.68 18.00
C ALA A 10 -1.02 -8.06 16.96
N LEU A 11 -1.47 -7.84 15.72
CA LEU A 11 -0.69 -7.12 14.71
C LEU A 11 -0.58 -5.63 15.02
N LEU A 12 -1.67 -4.99 15.45
CA LEU A 12 -1.68 -3.57 15.78
C LEU A 12 -0.80 -3.27 17.00
N ASP A 13 -0.83 -4.12 18.02
CA ASP A 13 0.05 -4.01 19.19
C ASP A 13 1.54 -4.10 18.79
N ARG A 14 1.89 -5.08 17.94
CA ARG A 14 3.26 -5.24 17.44
C ARG A 14 3.70 -4.14 16.48
N HIS A 15 2.77 -3.60 15.68
CA HIS A 15 3.04 -2.59 14.67
C HIS A 15 2.08 -1.40 14.78
N PRO A 16 2.21 -0.56 15.83
CA PRO A 16 1.22 0.50 16.13
C PRO A 16 1.07 1.57 15.04
N ARG A 17 2.08 1.68 14.15
CA ARG A 17 2.10 2.64 13.04
C ARG A 17 1.70 2.02 11.70
N ALA A 18 1.45 0.72 11.63
CA ALA A 18 1.03 0.07 10.39
C ALA A 18 -0.38 0.52 10.01
N LEU A 19 -0.53 1.10 8.82
CA LEU A 19 -1.82 1.59 8.33
C LEU A 19 -2.62 0.52 7.58
N ALA A 20 -1.94 -0.50 7.04
CA ALA A 20 -2.54 -1.57 6.24
C ALA A 20 -1.69 -2.85 6.31
N GLU A 21 -2.30 -3.98 5.97
CA GLU A 21 -1.56 -5.21 5.61
C GLU A 21 -1.41 -5.30 4.09
N ALA A 22 -0.21 -5.68 3.63
CA ALA A 22 0.12 -5.87 2.23
C ALA A 22 0.75 -7.25 2.03
N MET A 23 0.51 -7.89 0.89
CA MET A 23 1.00 -9.25 0.61
C MET A 23 2.02 -9.28 -0.54
N GLU A 24 1.94 -8.34 -1.48
CA GLU A 24 2.75 -8.34 -2.70
C GLU A 24 3.81 -7.24 -2.72
N GLY A 25 3.47 -6.04 -2.24
CA GLY A 25 4.35 -4.86 -2.30
C GLY A 25 5.69 -5.05 -1.61
N PHE A 26 5.71 -5.80 -0.49
CA PHE A 26 6.94 -6.12 0.22
C PHE A 26 7.94 -6.89 -0.66
N GLY A 27 7.49 -7.89 -1.41
CA GLY A 27 8.36 -8.66 -2.29
C GLY A 27 8.97 -7.81 -3.42
N VAL A 28 8.21 -6.84 -3.94
CA VAL A 28 8.71 -5.89 -4.94
C VAL A 28 9.77 -4.97 -4.33
N ALA A 29 9.51 -4.41 -3.14
CA ALA A 29 10.45 -3.55 -2.42
C ALA A 29 11.75 -4.29 -2.07
N GLU A 30 11.65 -5.50 -1.52
CA GLU A 30 12.81 -6.34 -1.17
C GLU A 30 13.65 -6.71 -2.40
N ALA A 31 13.02 -6.97 -3.56
CA ALA A 31 13.75 -7.26 -4.80
C ALA A 31 14.45 -6.03 -5.40
N ALA A 32 13.89 -4.84 -5.19
CA ALA A 32 14.41 -3.57 -5.71
C ALA A 32 15.53 -2.99 -4.85
N ALA A 33 15.45 -3.15 -3.52
CA ALA A 33 16.37 -2.51 -2.57
C ALA A 33 17.86 -2.84 -2.82
N PRO A 34 18.29 -4.10 -3.04
CA PRO A 34 19.70 -4.43 -3.32
C PRO A 34 20.23 -3.82 -4.63
N ARG A 35 19.33 -3.36 -5.50
CA ARG A 35 19.66 -2.76 -6.81
C ARG A 35 19.54 -1.24 -6.80
N GLY A 36 19.20 -0.63 -5.66
CA GLY A 36 18.97 0.81 -5.55
C GLY A 36 17.83 1.32 -6.45
N LEU A 37 16.86 0.47 -6.80
CA LEU A 37 15.76 0.86 -7.67
C LEU A 37 14.62 1.49 -6.85
N PRO A 38 14.09 2.66 -7.27
CA PRO A 38 12.95 3.27 -6.58
C PRO A 38 11.69 2.41 -6.77
N VAL A 39 10.88 2.32 -5.72
CA VAL A 39 9.59 1.62 -5.73
C VAL A 39 8.51 2.55 -5.21
N LEU A 40 7.38 2.59 -5.91
CA LEU A 40 6.16 3.26 -5.48
C LEU A 40 5.03 2.24 -5.47
N GLU A 41 4.30 2.18 -4.35
CA GLU A 41 3.09 1.38 -4.23
C GLU A 41 1.90 2.30 -3.95
N VAL A 42 0.81 2.10 -4.71
CA VAL A 42 -0.44 2.85 -4.56
C VAL A 42 -1.54 1.86 -4.27
N ARG A 43 -2.28 2.10 -3.19
CA ARG A 43 -3.37 1.23 -2.75
C ARG A 43 -4.61 2.04 -2.42
N ALA A 44 -5.76 1.50 -2.78
CA ALA A 44 -7.05 1.92 -2.26
C ALA A 44 -7.57 0.82 -1.32
N VAL A 45 -8.15 1.24 -0.19
CA VAL A 45 -8.60 0.31 0.87
C VAL A 45 -10.10 0.10 0.75
N SER A 46 -10.53 -1.14 0.52
CA SER A 46 -11.95 -1.50 0.38
C SER A 46 -12.63 -1.89 1.69
N ASN A 47 -11.87 -2.24 2.71
CA ASN A 47 -12.36 -2.76 3.98
C ASN A 47 -11.27 -2.77 5.06
N PRO A 48 -11.64 -2.79 6.35
CA PRO A 48 -10.70 -3.03 7.45
C PRO A 48 -10.20 -4.48 7.48
N VAL A 49 -9.08 -4.70 8.17
CA VAL A 49 -8.56 -6.02 8.54
C VAL A 49 -9.35 -6.63 9.70
N GLY A 50 -9.32 -7.96 9.85
CA GLY A 50 -10.01 -8.66 10.95
C GLY A 50 -11.03 -9.68 10.43
N PRO A 51 -12.13 -9.94 11.18
CA PRO A 51 -13.17 -10.85 10.73
C PRO A 51 -13.74 -10.47 9.36
N ARG A 52 -14.00 -11.47 8.53
CA ARG A 52 -14.49 -11.25 7.17
C ARG A 52 -15.96 -10.83 7.18
N ASP A 53 -16.22 -9.54 6.97
CA ASP A 53 -17.55 -9.03 6.62
C ASP A 53 -17.55 -8.59 5.16
N ARG A 54 -18.02 -9.48 4.27
CA ARG A 54 -18.07 -9.20 2.83
C ARG A 54 -19.12 -8.15 2.47
N ALA A 55 -20.16 -7.97 3.29
CA ALA A 55 -21.21 -6.99 3.00
C ALA A 55 -20.69 -5.55 3.18
N ALA A 56 -19.72 -5.35 4.08
CA ALA A 56 -19.05 -4.08 4.28
C ALA A 56 -17.98 -3.75 3.20
N TRP A 57 -17.70 -4.66 2.27
CA TRP A 57 -16.64 -4.45 1.28
C TRP A 57 -17.06 -3.41 0.23
N ARG A 58 -16.23 -2.39 0.07
CA ARG A 58 -16.42 -1.30 -0.91
C ARG A 58 -15.42 -1.42 -2.06
N ILE A 59 -15.37 -2.59 -2.69
CA ILE A 59 -14.41 -2.89 -3.76
C ILE A 59 -14.57 -1.93 -4.93
N GLY A 60 -15.81 -1.67 -5.37
CA GLY A 60 -16.09 -0.76 -6.49
C GLY A 60 -15.55 0.64 -6.23
N ASP A 61 -15.84 1.21 -5.05
CA ASP A 61 -15.36 2.54 -4.67
C ASP A 61 -13.83 2.58 -4.56
N ALA A 62 -13.21 1.54 -3.98
CA ALA A 62 -11.76 1.46 -3.88
C ALA A 62 -11.09 1.42 -5.26
N LEU A 63 -11.62 0.64 -6.19
CA LEU A 63 -11.11 0.58 -7.57
C LEU A 63 -11.34 1.90 -8.33
N ALA A 64 -12.47 2.57 -8.11
CA ALA A 64 -12.74 3.88 -8.70
C ALA A 64 -11.76 4.94 -8.16
N ALA A 65 -11.54 4.99 -6.84
CA ALA A 65 -10.57 5.88 -6.22
C ALA A 65 -9.14 5.58 -6.68
N LEU A 66 -8.77 4.30 -6.83
CA LEU A 66 -7.48 3.90 -7.37
C LEU A 66 -7.30 4.39 -8.81
N THR A 67 -8.32 4.24 -9.65
CA THR A 67 -8.32 4.72 -11.05
C THR A 67 -8.13 6.23 -11.10
N GLU A 68 -8.87 6.99 -10.27
CA GLU A 68 -8.72 8.45 -10.20
C GLU A 68 -7.31 8.86 -9.74
N ALA A 69 -6.78 8.19 -8.72
CA ALA A 69 -5.43 8.44 -8.22
C ALA A 69 -4.36 8.19 -9.30
N PHE A 70 -4.45 7.05 -10.01
CA PHE A 70 -3.54 6.74 -11.12
C PHE A 70 -3.68 7.73 -12.29
N GLY A 71 -4.88 8.24 -12.57
CA GLY A 71 -5.08 9.28 -13.59
C GLY A 71 -4.31 10.57 -13.31
N LYS A 72 -3.91 10.82 -12.05
CA LYS A 72 -3.11 11.98 -11.64
C LYS A 72 -1.59 11.72 -11.76
N PHE A 73 -1.16 10.52 -12.13
CA PHE A 73 0.26 10.15 -12.10
C PHE A 73 1.04 10.66 -13.30
N THR A 74 0.41 10.77 -14.48
CA THR A 74 1.12 11.17 -15.70
C THR A 74 1.90 12.49 -15.53
N PRO A 75 1.30 13.58 -15.02
CA PRO A 75 2.04 14.82 -14.80
C PRO A 75 3.15 14.69 -13.72
N VAL A 76 2.94 13.84 -12.70
CA VAL A 76 3.92 13.61 -11.63
C VAL A 76 5.14 12.86 -12.15
N LEU A 77 4.92 11.84 -13.00
CA LEU A 77 6.00 11.05 -13.59
C LEU A 77 6.76 11.86 -14.66
N GLU A 78 6.06 12.67 -15.45
CA GLU A 78 6.68 13.54 -16.46
C GLU A 78 7.52 14.66 -15.84
N SER A 79 7.12 15.15 -14.67
CA SER A 79 7.85 16.18 -13.91
C SER A 79 8.87 15.62 -12.92
N TRP A 80 9.03 14.29 -12.85
CA TRP A 80 9.96 13.64 -11.93
C TRP A 80 11.40 13.89 -12.35
N ASN A 81 12.03 14.90 -11.76
CA ASN A 81 13.47 15.05 -11.78
C ASN A 81 14.06 14.10 -10.73
N ARG A 82 15.05 13.28 -11.10
CA ARG A 82 15.87 12.55 -10.14
C ARG A 82 16.44 13.57 -9.16
N HIS A 83 15.92 13.62 -7.94
CA HIS A 83 16.63 14.23 -6.84
C HIS A 83 17.78 13.28 -6.55
N ASP A 84 18.97 13.62 -6.99
CA ASP A 84 20.16 12.88 -6.64
C ASP A 84 20.28 12.94 -5.11
N TRP A 85 20.00 11.81 -4.46
CA TRP A 85 20.37 11.62 -3.06
C TRP A 85 21.90 11.70 -3.01
N HIS A 86 22.43 12.82 -2.53
CA HIS A 86 23.81 12.89 -2.09
C HIS A 86 23.86 12.17 -0.74
N ASP A 87 24.34 10.94 -0.74
CA ASP A 87 24.84 10.31 0.48
C ASP A 87 26.13 11.05 0.87
N ASP A 88 26.06 11.89 1.91
CA ASP A 88 27.22 12.35 2.69
C ASP A 88 27.57 11.31 3.77
#